data_AF-A0A5C7WRS2-F1
#
_entry.id   AF-A0A5C7WRS2-F1
#
_cell.length_a   1.000
_cell.length_b   1.000
_cell.length_c   1.000
_cell.angle_alpha   90.00
_cell.angle_beta   90.00
_cell.angle_gamma   90.00
#
_symmetry.space_group_name_H-M   'P 1'
#
loop_
_entity.id
_entity.type
_entity.pdbx_description
1 polymer ?
#
loop_
_entity_poly.entity_id
_entity_poly.type
_entity_poly.pdbx_seq_one_letter_code
_entity_poly.pdbx_strand_id
1 'polypeptide(L)'
;AGFVPGALAGREAEIAYLGVGQLGVQPVGYIERYWEETVRTVGARQVVLIHWDDFFRPLTAPVRALPYVTDDLDATMAEFDRLAARDGVAVHLPTLWQHADPWA
;
A
#
# COMPACT_ATOMS: atom_id res chain seq x y z
N ALA A 1 -4.79 -0.96 7.74
CA ALA A 1 -4.66 0.25 6.91
C ALA A 1 -5.91 1.09 7.08
N GLY A 2 -5.83 2.41 6.99
CA GLY A 2 -7.03 3.26 7.10
C GLY A 2 -6.73 4.73 6.85
N PHE A 3 -7.81 5.50 6.70
CA PHE A 3 -7.76 6.93 6.39
C PHE A 3 -8.73 7.70 7.28
N VAL A 4 -8.47 9.00 7.40
CA VAL A 4 -9.44 9.98 7.89
C VAL A 4 -9.73 10.93 6.72
N PRO A 5 -11.00 11.10 6.30
CA PRO A 5 -11.34 11.93 5.14
C PRO A 5 -10.73 13.33 5.23
N GLY A 6 -10.04 13.76 4.18
CA GLY A 6 -9.44 15.08 4.06
C GLY A 6 -8.20 15.33 4.93
N ALA A 7 -7.71 14.34 5.68
CA ALA A 7 -6.55 14.52 6.55
C ALA A 7 -5.27 14.93 5.81
N LEU A 8 -5.18 14.59 4.51
CA LEU A 8 -4.05 14.91 3.64
C LEU A 8 -4.38 16.01 2.62
N ALA A 9 -5.55 16.67 2.72
CA ALA A 9 -5.91 17.73 1.79
C ALA A 9 -4.88 18.88 1.83
N GLY A 10 -4.44 19.33 0.66
CA GLY A 10 -3.43 20.38 0.52
C GLY A 10 -2.00 19.94 0.87
N ARG A 11 -1.76 18.63 1.04
CA ARG A 11 -0.42 18.05 1.13
C ARG A 11 0.00 17.52 -0.24
N GLU A 12 1.30 17.53 -0.50
CA GLU A 12 1.87 17.01 -1.73
C GLU A 12 2.98 16.01 -1.37
N ALA A 13 2.99 14.88 -2.07
CA ALA A 13 4.02 13.86 -1.94
C ALA A 13 4.14 13.12 -3.26
N GLU A 14 5.32 13.14 -3.88
CA GLU A 14 5.58 12.39 -5.11
C GLU A 14 5.62 10.87 -4.88
N ILE A 15 6.08 10.46 -3.69
CA ILE A 15 6.20 9.06 -3.27
C ILE A 15 5.44 8.85 -1.96
N ALA A 16 4.63 7.80 -1.89
CA ALA A 16 3.90 7.40 -0.69
C ALA A 16 4.36 6.02 -0.20
N TYR A 17 4.89 5.95 1.03
CA TYR A 17 5.08 4.67 1.72
C TYR A 17 3.76 4.28 2.40
N LEU A 18 3.09 3.26 1.87
CA LEU A 18 1.68 3.01 2.19
C LEU A 18 1.50 1.68 2.94
N GLY A 19 0.97 1.79 4.16
CA GLY A 19 0.65 0.63 4.99
C GLY A 19 -0.61 -0.09 4.49
N VAL A 20 -0.51 -1.37 4.12
CA VAL A 20 -1.66 -2.12 3.54
C VAL A 20 -2.22 -3.23 4.42
N GLY A 21 -1.66 -3.47 5.60
CA GLY A 21 -2.12 -4.55 6.46
C GLY A 21 -3.62 -4.51 6.76
N GLN A 22 -4.28 -5.64 6.60
CA GLN A 22 -5.73 -5.86 6.77
C GLN A 22 -6.62 -5.07 5.80
N LEU A 23 -6.06 -4.54 4.71
CA LEU A 23 -6.86 -3.84 3.72
C LEU A 23 -7.68 -4.81 2.86
N GLY A 24 -7.17 -6.03 2.64
CA GLY A 24 -7.79 -7.03 1.78
C GLY A 24 -9.12 -7.58 2.27
N VAL A 25 -9.36 -7.48 3.58
CA VAL A 25 -10.62 -7.90 4.20
C VAL A 25 -11.69 -6.80 4.17
N GLN A 26 -11.36 -5.61 3.68
CA GLN A 26 -12.30 -4.50 3.57
C GLN A 26 -13.10 -4.58 2.26
N PRO A 27 -14.31 -4.00 2.20
CA PRO A 27 -15.05 -3.88 0.94
C PRO A 27 -14.26 -3.08 -0.10
N VAL A 28 -14.41 -3.42 -1.39
CA VAL A 28 -13.72 -2.73 -2.50
C VAL A 28 -13.85 -1.21 -2.42
N GLY A 29 -15.05 -0.69 -2.14
CA GLY A 29 -15.25 0.77 -2.01
C GLY A 29 -14.46 1.43 -0.88
N TYR A 30 -14.09 0.68 0.17
CA TYR A 30 -13.18 1.18 1.22
C TYR A 30 -11.74 1.26 0.69
N ILE A 31 -11.28 0.25 -0.05
CA ILE A 31 -9.94 0.22 -0.68
C ILE A 31 -9.81 1.36 -1.69
N GLU A 32 -10.83 1.58 -2.52
CA GLU A 32 -10.88 2.69 -3.47
C GLU A 32 -10.82 4.05 -2.76
N ARG A 33 -11.57 4.20 -1.64
CA ARG A 33 -11.54 5.42 -0.85
C ARG A 33 -10.20 5.62 -0.16
N TYR A 34 -9.60 4.55 0.37
CA TYR A 34 -8.27 4.60 0.95
C TYR A 34 -7.24 5.10 -0.06
N TRP A 35 -7.25 4.57 -1.28
CA TRP A 35 -6.40 5.03 -2.38
C TRP A 35 -6.65 6.50 -2.74
N GLU A 36 -7.91 6.93 -2.83
CA GLU A 36 -8.27 8.33 -3.08
C GLU A 36 -7.66 9.27 -2.03
N GLU A 37 -7.87 8.96 -0.75
CA GLU A 37 -7.50 9.82 0.38
C GLU A 37 -5.99 9.82 0.66
N THR A 38 -5.25 8.80 0.21
CA THR A 38 -3.83 8.62 0.55
C THR A 38 -2.85 8.71 -0.61
N VAL A 39 -3.26 8.32 -1.82
CA VAL A 39 -2.41 8.33 -3.01
C VAL A 39 -2.77 9.51 -3.91
N ARG A 40 -4.04 9.59 -4.33
CA ARG A 40 -4.48 10.63 -5.25
C ARG A 40 -4.48 12.02 -4.63
N THR A 41 -4.97 12.12 -3.39
CA THR A 41 -5.08 13.40 -2.66
C THR A 41 -3.74 14.14 -2.59
N VAL A 42 -2.63 13.40 -2.47
CA VAL A 42 -1.28 13.99 -2.37
C VAL A 42 -0.53 14.05 -3.70
N GLY A 43 -1.15 13.58 -4.79
CA GLY A 43 -0.52 13.55 -6.11
C GLY A 43 0.63 12.55 -6.24
N ALA A 44 0.60 11.45 -5.48
CA ALA A 44 1.66 10.45 -5.53
C ALA A 44 1.74 9.76 -6.90
N ARG A 45 2.97 9.61 -7.39
CA ARG A 45 3.30 8.93 -8.65
C ARG A 45 3.94 7.57 -8.41
N GLN A 46 4.47 7.37 -7.21
CA GLN A 46 4.98 6.09 -6.75
C GLN A 46 4.43 5.73 -5.37
N VAL A 47 4.13 4.46 -5.18
CA VAL A 47 3.67 3.89 -3.93
C VAL A 47 4.57 2.72 -3.55
N VAL A 48 5.16 2.77 -2.36
CA VAL A 48 5.95 1.67 -1.79
C VAL A 48 5.17 1.04 -0.65
N LEU A 49 4.76 -0.21 -0.80
CA LEU A 49 3.91 -0.89 0.16
C LEU A 49 4.71 -1.30 1.41
N ILE A 50 4.16 -1.02 2.58
CA ILE A 50 4.67 -1.42 3.89
C ILE A 50 3.58 -2.11 4.71
N HIS A 51 3.95 -2.77 5.80
CA HIS A 51 2.98 -3.45 6.70
C HIS A 51 2.08 -4.48 6.00
N TRP A 52 2.57 -5.13 4.94
CA TRP A 52 1.90 -6.25 4.28
C TRP A 52 2.36 -7.62 4.84
N ASP A 53 3.53 -7.64 5.49
CA ASP A 53 4.24 -8.83 5.93
C ASP A 53 3.80 -9.32 7.32
N ASP A 54 4.05 -10.62 7.58
CA ASP A 54 3.90 -11.26 8.87
C ASP A 54 4.97 -10.77 9.87
N PHE A 55 4.74 -9.57 10.42
CA PHE A 55 5.64 -8.89 11.35
C PHE A 55 5.80 -9.60 12.71
N PHE A 56 5.10 -10.71 12.94
CA PHE A 56 5.31 -11.60 14.09
C PHE A 56 6.47 -12.58 13.85
N ARG A 57 7.08 -12.59 12.67
CA ARG A 57 8.23 -13.44 12.32
C ARG A 57 9.49 -12.60 12.16
N PRO A 58 10.67 -13.15 12.52
CA PRO A 58 11.92 -12.46 12.30
C PRO A 58 12.26 -12.39 10.81
N LEU A 59 12.94 -11.33 10.40
CA LEU A 59 13.44 -11.14 9.02
C LEU A 59 14.57 -12.11 8.62
N THR A 60 15.05 -12.94 9.55
CA THR A 60 15.99 -14.04 9.28
C THR A 60 15.29 -15.29 8.71
N ALA A 61 13.95 -15.32 8.70
CA ALA A 61 13.15 -16.33 8.03
C ALA A 61 12.59 -15.79 6.70
N PRO A 62 12.13 -16.64 5.77
CA PRO A 62 11.47 -16.19 4.55
C PRO A 62 10.28 -15.28 4.86
N VAL A 63 10.26 -14.09 4.26
CA VAL A 63 9.14 -13.15 4.38
C VAL A 63 7.93 -13.71 3.66
N ARG A 64 6.77 -13.51 4.30
CA ARG A 64 5.46 -13.88 3.78
C ARG A 64 4.45 -12.83 4.24
N ALA A 65 3.35 -12.72 3.52
CA ALA A 65 2.20 -11.94 3.95
C ALA A 65 1.61 -12.48 5.27
N LEU A 66 0.85 -11.63 5.97
CA LEU A 66 0.01 -12.07 7.08
C LEU A 66 -0.94 -13.19 6.62
N PRO A 67 -1.31 -14.15 7.51
CA PRO A 67 -2.26 -15.20 7.18
C PRO A 67 -3.59 -14.65 6.65
N TYR A 68 -4.22 -15.37 5.71
CA TYR A 68 -5.48 -14.97 5.06
C TYR A 68 -6.60 -14.56 6.04
N VAL A 69 -6.71 -15.27 7.17
CA VAL A 69 -7.72 -15.00 8.22
C VAL A 69 -7.56 -13.59 8.82
N THR A 70 -6.37 -13.01 8.71
CA THR A 70 -6.05 -11.67 9.19
C THR A 70 -5.95 -10.62 8.09
N ASP A 71 -5.66 -11.03 6.84
CA ASP A 71 -5.57 -10.14 5.67
C ASP A 71 -5.62 -10.92 4.34
N ASP A 72 -6.24 -10.36 3.31
CA ASP A 72 -6.19 -10.89 1.93
C ASP A 72 -5.34 -9.95 1.04
N LEU A 73 -4.02 -10.14 1.09
CA LEU A 73 -3.11 -9.28 0.35
C LEU A 73 -3.36 -9.37 -1.17
N ASP A 74 -3.76 -10.53 -1.69
CA ASP A 74 -4.05 -10.69 -3.12
C ASP A 74 -5.23 -9.81 -3.55
N ALA A 75 -6.29 -9.73 -2.74
CA ALA A 75 -7.41 -8.81 -2.99
C ALA A 75 -6.96 -7.34 -2.96
N THR A 76 -6.05 -6.97 -2.04
CA THR A 76 -5.48 -5.62 -2.02
C THR A 76 -4.70 -5.33 -3.30
N MET A 77 -3.81 -6.25 -3.69
CA MET A 77 -2.98 -6.09 -4.88
C MET A 77 -3.83 -6.02 -6.16
N ALA A 78 -4.88 -6.83 -6.29
CA ALA A 78 -5.77 -6.80 -7.45
C ALA A 78 -6.46 -5.43 -7.62
N GLU A 79 -6.97 -4.84 -6.54
CA GLU A 79 -7.55 -3.49 -6.61
C GLU A 79 -6.49 -2.42 -6.81
N PHE A 80 -5.33 -2.51 -6.14
CA PHE A 80 -4.24 -1.56 -6.31
C PHE A 80 -3.69 -1.58 -7.74
N ASP A 81 -3.53 -2.73 -8.38
CA ASP A 81 -3.10 -2.84 -9.77
C ASP A 81 -4.08 -2.12 -10.71
N ARG A 82 -5.39 -2.30 -10.50
CA ARG A 82 -6.43 -1.61 -11.28
C ARG A 82 -6.38 -0.09 -11.08
N LEU A 83 -6.26 0.37 -9.84
CA LEU A 83 -6.22 1.78 -9.49
C LEU A 83 -4.93 2.44 -9.99
N ALA A 84 -3.79 1.78 -9.82
CA ALA A 84 -2.48 2.17 -10.30
C ALA A 84 -2.46 2.32 -11.83
N ALA A 85 -3.00 1.34 -12.57
CA ALA A 85 -3.11 1.40 -14.03
C ALA A 85 -4.00 2.56 -14.50
N ARG A 86 -5.13 2.80 -13.81
CA ARG A 86 -6.03 3.93 -14.10
C ARG A 86 -5.35 5.28 -13.88
N ASP A 87 -4.52 5.38 -12.84
CA ASP A 87 -3.98 6.66 -12.37
C ASP A 87 -2.54 6.93 -12.84
N GLY A 88 -1.90 5.95 -13.49
CA GLY A 88 -0.51 6.05 -13.91
C GLY A 88 0.48 6.08 -12.74
N VAL A 89 0.15 5.40 -11.64
CA VAL A 89 0.97 5.32 -10.42
C VAL A 89 1.74 4.00 -10.42
N ALA A 90 3.03 4.04 -10.10
CA ALA A 90 3.83 2.82 -9.94
C ALA A 90 3.70 2.27 -8.51
N VAL A 91 3.45 0.97 -8.35
CA VAL A 91 3.33 0.30 -7.05
C VAL A 91 4.48 -0.69 -6.89
N HIS A 92 5.17 -0.61 -5.74
CA HIS A 92 6.37 -1.39 -5.46
C HIS A 92 6.30 -2.08 -4.11
N LEU A 93 6.89 -3.27 -4.02
CA LEU A 93 7.19 -3.94 -2.77
C LEU A 93 8.69 -3.82 -2.48
N PRO A 94 9.09 -3.48 -1.24
CA PRO A 94 10.49 -3.46 -0.87
C PRO A 94 11.09 -4.87 -0.91
N THR A 95 12.35 -4.97 -1.33
CA THR A 95 13.13 -6.22 -1.26
C THR A 95 13.99 -6.21 -0.01
N LEU A 96 13.98 -7.31 0.76
CA LEU A 96 14.76 -7.40 1.98
C LEU A 96 16.25 -7.17 1.74
N TRP A 97 16.86 -6.42 2.65
CA TRP A 97 18.30 -6.11 2.67
C TRP A 97 18.80 -5.37 1.42
N GLN A 98 17.89 -4.87 0.59
CA GLN A 98 18.21 -3.98 -0.52
C GLN A 98 17.78 -2.57 -0.17
N HIS A 99 18.67 -1.62 -0.45
CA HIS A 99 18.36 -0.21 -0.30
C HIS A 99 17.28 0.19 -1.33
N ALA A 100 16.19 0.77 -0.86
CA ALA A 100 15.17 1.34 -1.73
C ALA A 100 15.54 2.81 -2.02
N ASP A 101 15.62 3.17 -3.29
CA ASP A 101 15.74 4.56 -3.75
C ASP A 101 14.55 4.89 -4.65
N PRO A 102 13.45 5.41 -4.09
CA PRO A 102 12.26 5.76 -4.87
C PRO A 102 12.42 7.06 -5.67
N TRP A 103 13.56 7.77 -5.55
CA TRP A 103 13.82 8.99 -6.31
C TRP A 103 14.78 8.79 -7.50
N ALA A 104 15.37 7.60 -7.63
CA ALA A 104 16.34 7.26 -8.68
C ALA A 104 15.71 6.95 -10.04
#